data_AF-A0A932FRR0-F1
#
_entry.id   AF-A0A932FRR0-F1
#
_cell.length_a   1.000
_cell.length_b   1.000
_cell.length_c   1.000
_cell.angle_alpha   90.00
_cell.angle_beta   90.00
_cell.angle_gamma   90.00
#
_symmetry.space_group_name_H-M   'P 1'
#
loop_
_entity.id
_entity.type
_entity.pdbx_description
1 polymer ?
#
loop_
_entity_poly.entity_id
_entity_poly.type
_entity_poly.pdbx_seq_one_letter_code
_entity_poly.pdbx_strand_id
1 'polypeptide(L)'
;MKSLSRLLSLIALLLAGASAHAAAETPAAAPKPEKAETELTRTMDKVNAAYRKLRKQAGDAAQNAGSLALVATIREHIVAAAKLEPFKLTEIPAAGRPKMLEGYRAKMKELLATIGELEAALKAGHNGEAANLVEAMKALQKEGHKEYKSKSID
;
A
#
# COMPACT_ATOMS: atom_id res chain seq x y z
N MET A 1 69.76 12.32 18.91
CA MET A 1 70.54 13.56 18.72
C MET A 1 69.59 14.75 18.74
N LYS A 2 69.95 15.86 19.40
CA LYS A 2 69.23 17.17 19.47
C LYS A 2 67.74 17.10 19.92
N SER A 3 67.37 17.30 21.19
CA SER A 3 67.46 18.50 22.06
C SER A 3 66.53 19.65 21.65
N LEU A 4 65.54 19.99 22.50
CA LEU A 4 65.54 21.24 23.30
C LEU A 4 64.39 21.26 24.32
N SER A 5 64.69 21.66 25.56
CA SER A 5 63.71 21.94 26.61
C SER A 5 63.24 23.40 26.58
N ARG A 6 61.97 23.64 26.92
CA ARG A 6 61.31 24.90 27.38
C ARG A 6 59.79 24.63 27.40
N LEU A 7 58.97 25.17 28.29
CA LEU A 7 59.18 25.80 29.61
C LEU A 7 57.82 25.77 30.35
N LEU A 8 57.82 25.83 31.68
CA LEU A 8 56.63 25.93 32.53
C LEU A 8 55.58 26.94 32.06
N SER A 9 54.30 26.58 32.20
CA SER A 9 53.26 27.49 32.70
C SER A 9 52.14 26.70 33.40
N LEU A 10 52.13 26.79 34.73
CA LEU A 10 50.99 26.42 35.56
C LEU A 10 49.91 27.50 35.43
N ILE A 11 48.70 27.13 35.03
CA ILE A 11 47.49 27.81 35.51
C ILE A 11 46.53 26.73 36.02
N ALA A 12 46.28 26.76 37.31
CA ALA A 12 45.26 25.95 37.94
C ALA A 12 43.93 26.70 37.92
N LEU A 13 42.83 26.00 37.64
CA LEU A 13 41.56 26.29 38.30
C LEU A 13 40.69 25.02 38.38
N LEU A 14 40.65 24.41 39.57
CA LEU A 14 39.46 23.69 39.98
C LEU A 14 38.36 24.73 40.23
N LEU A 15 37.13 24.50 39.76
CA LEU A 15 35.99 24.46 40.68
C LEU A 15 34.72 23.83 40.10
N ALA A 16 34.10 23.00 40.95
CA ALA A 16 32.67 22.78 41.12
C ALA A 16 31.80 22.55 39.87
N GLY A 17 31.39 21.28 39.73
CA GLY A 17 30.35 20.87 38.82
C GLY A 17 28.95 21.44 39.10
N ALA A 18 28.17 21.48 38.04
CA ALA A 18 26.72 21.35 38.07
C ALA A 18 26.34 20.36 36.97
N SER A 19 26.14 19.09 37.34
CA SER A 19 25.65 18.07 36.39
C SER A 19 24.14 18.25 36.18
N ALA A 20 23.78 19.30 35.45
CA ALA A 20 22.49 19.38 34.81
C ALA A 20 22.43 18.28 33.73
N HIS A 21 21.87 17.12 34.09
CA HIS A 21 21.41 16.17 33.09
C HIS A 21 20.29 16.85 32.31
N ALA A 22 20.65 17.50 31.20
CA ALA A 22 19.71 17.82 30.15
C ALA A 22 19.20 16.49 29.60
N ALA A 23 18.10 16.00 30.19
CA ALA A 23 17.32 14.93 29.61
C ALA A 23 16.91 15.43 28.22
N ALA A 24 17.54 14.88 27.19
CA ALA A 24 17.11 15.10 25.82
C ALA A 24 15.74 14.44 25.70
N GLU A 25 14.69 15.23 25.91
CA GLU A 25 13.32 14.84 25.64
C GLU A 25 13.27 14.39 24.18
N THR A 26 13.30 13.07 24.02
CA THR A 26 13.23 12.46 22.70
C THR A 26 11.86 12.85 22.15
N PRO A 27 11.76 13.60 21.04
CA PRO A 27 10.46 14.10 20.59
C PRO A 27 9.55 12.90 20.37
N ALA A 28 8.52 12.78 21.22
CA ALA A 28 7.55 11.71 21.12
C ALA A 28 6.97 11.81 19.70
N ALA A 29 7.18 10.76 18.90
CA ALA A 29 6.79 10.77 17.51
C ALA A 29 5.29 11.09 17.43
N ALA A 30 4.96 12.23 16.82
CA ALA A 30 3.58 12.70 16.76
C ALA A 30 2.69 11.58 16.18
N PRO A 31 1.50 11.34 16.78
CA PRO A 31 0.62 10.28 16.30
C PRO A 31 0.34 10.51 14.82
N LYS A 32 0.64 9.51 13.99
CA LYS A 32 0.32 9.57 12.56
C LYS A 32 -1.19 9.79 12.44
N PRO A 33 -1.66 10.71 11.57
CA PRO A 33 -3.09 10.94 11.41
C PRO A 33 -3.77 9.62 11.01
N GLU A 34 -4.87 9.28 11.68
CA GLU A 34 -5.65 8.10 11.31
C GLU A 34 -6.14 8.24 9.87
N LYS A 35 -5.93 7.16 9.09
CA LYS A 35 -6.37 7.11 7.70
C LYS A 35 -7.88 7.13 7.66
N ALA A 36 -8.46 7.83 6.68
CA ALA A 36 -9.90 7.80 6.45
C ALA A 36 -10.34 6.39 6.02
N GLU A 37 -10.71 5.55 6.98
CA GLU A 37 -11.15 4.17 6.76
C GLU A 37 -12.59 4.13 6.24
N THR A 38 -12.74 4.34 4.93
CA THR A 38 -13.98 3.95 4.25
C THR A 38 -14.10 2.42 4.21
N GLU A 39 -15.33 1.92 4.10
CA GLU A 39 -15.58 0.49 3.84
C GLU A 39 -14.89 0.01 2.55
N LEU A 40 -14.75 0.89 1.56
CA LEU A 40 -14.04 0.61 0.32
C LEU A 40 -12.53 0.45 0.56
N THR A 41 -11.92 1.30 1.38
CA THR A 41 -10.52 1.18 1.81
C THR A 41 -10.29 -0.18 2.45
N ARG A 42 -11.07 -0.52 3.48
CA ARG A 42 -11.00 -1.80 4.21
C ARG A 42 -11.19 -3.02 3.29
N THR A 43 -12.08 -2.91 2.31
CA THR A 43 -12.34 -3.96 1.31
C THR A 43 -11.14 -4.14 0.37
N MET A 44 -10.55 -3.04 -0.12
CA MET A 44 -9.36 -3.06 -0.98
C MET A 44 -8.10 -3.56 -0.26
N ASP A 45 -7.98 -3.35 1.06
CA ASP A 45 -6.88 -3.93 1.84
C ASP A 45 -6.95 -5.46 1.92
N LYS A 46 -8.16 -6.02 2.06
CA LYS A 46 -8.38 -7.48 1.97
C LYS A 46 -8.01 -8.02 0.57
N VAL A 47 -8.42 -7.32 -0.49
CA VAL A 47 -8.01 -7.63 -1.88
C VAL A 47 -6.48 -7.62 -1.99
N ASN A 48 -5.81 -6.58 -1.51
CA ASN A 48 -4.35 -6.45 -1.57
C ASN A 48 -3.62 -7.52 -0.74
N ALA A 49 -4.20 -7.99 0.37
CA ALA A 49 -3.66 -9.11 1.14
C ALA A 49 -3.73 -10.44 0.36
N ALA A 50 -4.88 -10.74 -0.26
CA ALA A 50 -5.05 -11.94 -1.09
C ALA A 50 -4.20 -11.86 -2.39
N TYR A 51 -4.20 -10.72 -3.07
CA TYR A 51 -3.40 -10.45 -4.26
C TYR A 51 -1.89 -10.66 -4.02
N ARG A 52 -1.34 -10.13 -2.91
CA ARG A 52 0.08 -10.31 -2.57
C ARG A 52 0.48 -11.76 -2.31
N LYS A 53 -0.46 -12.62 -1.90
CA LYS A 53 -0.24 -14.08 -1.84
C LYS A 53 -0.30 -14.68 -3.24
N LEU A 54 -1.38 -14.41 -3.99
CA LEU A 54 -1.62 -14.93 -5.33
C LEU A 54 -0.45 -14.64 -6.28
N ARG A 55 0.08 -13.41 -6.27
CA ARG A 55 1.25 -13.00 -7.05
C ARG A 55 2.48 -13.89 -6.85
N LYS A 56 2.67 -14.49 -5.68
CA LYS A 56 3.84 -15.34 -5.38
C LYS A 56 3.69 -16.77 -5.90
N GLN A 57 2.49 -17.18 -6.30
CA GLN A 57 2.16 -18.59 -6.59
C GLN A 57 1.35 -18.81 -7.87
N ALA A 58 0.83 -17.76 -8.52
CA ALA A 58 0.09 -17.87 -9.78
C ALA A 58 0.94 -18.43 -10.94
N GLY A 59 2.27 -18.32 -10.87
CA GLY A 59 3.20 -18.93 -11.82
C GLY A 59 3.51 -20.42 -11.55
N ASP A 60 3.00 -21.00 -10.47
CA ASP A 60 3.27 -22.39 -10.06
C ASP A 60 2.01 -23.26 -10.16
N ALA A 61 2.03 -24.25 -11.04
CA ALA A 61 0.91 -25.16 -11.26
C ALA A 61 0.57 -26.02 -10.03
N ALA A 62 1.56 -26.35 -9.19
CA ALA A 62 1.32 -27.09 -7.95
C ALA A 62 0.45 -26.30 -6.96
N GLN A 63 0.44 -24.97 -7.09
CA GLN A 63 -0.29 -24.06 -6.23
C GLN A 63 -1.67 -23.66 -6.79
N ASN A 64 -2.12 -24.22 -7.92
CA ASN A 64 -3.36 -23.80 -8.59
C ASN A 64 -4.60 -23.88 -7.72
N ALA A 65 -4.74 -24.91 -6.87
CA ALA A 65 -5.86 -25.02 -5.93
C ALA A 65 -5.88 -23.85 -4.92
N GLY A 66 -4.72 -23.48 -4.36
CA GLY A 66 -4.60 -22.33 -3.47
C GLY A 66 -4.78 -20.99 -4.20
N SER A 67 -4.31 -20.90 -5.46
CA SER A 67 -4.46 -19.71 -6.29
C SER A 67 -5.92 -19.46 -6.64
N LEU A 68 -6.70 -20.49 -6.97
CA LEU A 68 -8.14 -20.40 -7.23
C LEU A 68 -8.92 -19.95 -5.99
N ALA A 69 -8.56 -20.41 -4.79
CA ALA A 69 -9.16 -19.94 -3.54
C ALA A 69 -8.89 -18.44 -3.28
N LEU A 70 -7.68 -17.95 -3.61
CA LEU A 70 -7.36 -16.52 -3.53
C LEU A 70 -8.08 -15.70 -4.61
N VAL A 71 -8.23 -16.23 -5.84
CA VAL A 71 -9.01 -15.61 -6.92
C VAL A 71 -10.48 -15.46 -6.53
N ALA A 72 -11.09 -16.48 -5.92
CA ALA A 72 -12.45 -16.40 -5.39
C ALA A 72 -12.59 -15.31 -4.30
N THR A 73 -11.66 -15.29 -3.32
CA THR A 73 -11.59 -14.26 -2.27
C THR A 73 -11.47 -12.84 -2.85
N ILE A 74 -10.61 -12.66 -3.86
CA ILE A 74 -10.44 -11.37 -4.55
C ILE A 74 -11.72 -10.98 -5.28
N ARG A 75 -12.35 -11.91 -6.02
CA ARG A 75 -13.60 -11.66 -6.74
C ARG A 75 -14.71 -11.21 -5.80
N GLU A 76 -14.91 -11.91 -4.68
CA GLU A 76 -15.93 -11.56 -3.67
C GLU A 76 -15.77 -10.11 -3.21
N HIS A 77 -14.56 -9.71 -2.81
CA HIS A 77 -14.30 -8.36 -2.32
C HIS A 77 -14.34 -7.30 -3.43
N ILE A 78 -13.95 -7.61 -4.66
CA ILE A 78 -14.13 -6.71 -5.82
C ILE A 78 -15.61 -6.55 -6.17
N VAL A 79 -16.45 -7.59 -6.06
CA VAL A 79 -17.92 -7.48 -6.21
C VAL A 79 -18.54 -6.65 -5.08
N ALA A 80 -18.03 -6.75 -3.85
CA ALA A 80 -18.48 -5.92 -2.73
C ALA A 80 -18.11 -4.45 -2.93
N ALA A 81 -16.84 -4.14 -3.22
CA ALA A 81 -16.39 -2.81 -3.63
C ALA A 81 -17.16 -2.30 -4.87
N ALA A 82 -17.53 -3.22 -5.77
CA ALA A 82 -18.48 -3.09 -6.88
C ALA A 82 -19.81 -2.36 -6.57
N LYS A 83 -20.15 -2.20 -5.28
CA LYS A 83 -21.37 -1.55 -4.79
C LYS A 83 -21.10 -0.28 -3.99
N LEU A 84 -19.88 -0.09 -3.47
CA LEU A 84 -19.49 1.05 -2.63
C LEU A 84 -19.18 2.30 -3.48
N GLU A 85 -19.15 3.47 -2.85
CA GLU A 85 -18.79 4.73 -3.52
C GLU A 85 -17.31 5.09 -3.31
N PRO A 86 -16.58 5.54 -4.35
CA PRO A 86 -15.22 6.00 -4.21
C PRO A 86 -15.19 7.37 -3.51
N PHE A 87 -14.27 7.55 -2.55
CA PHE A 87 -14.11 8.81 -1.80
C PHE A 87 -13.96 10.03 -2.73
N LYS A 88 -13.42 9.86 -3.95
CA LYS A 88 -13.31 10.94 -4.94
C LYS A 88 -14.63 11.68 -5.21
N LEU A 89 -15.79 11.03 -5.04
CA LEU A 89 -17.09 11.69 -5.16
C LEU A 89 -17.32 12.83 -4.15
N THR A 90 -16.70 12.77 -2.97
CA THR A 90 -16.83 13.83 -1.95
C THR A 90 -16.00 15.08 -2.29
N GLU A 91 -15.07 14.99 -3.24
CA GLU A 91 -14.15 16.07 -3.61
C GLU A 91 -14.57 16.84 -4.86
N ILE A 92 -15.53 16.32 -5.62
CA ILE A 92 -16.00 16.91 -6.88
C ILE A 92 -17.40 17.52 -6.72
N PRO A 93 -17.74 18.56 -7.52
CA PRO A 93 -19.08 19.12 -7.56
C PRO A 93 -20.14 18.05 -7.85
N ALA A 94 -21.35 18.22 -7.31
CA ALA A 94 -22.44 17.25 -7.46
C ALA A 94 -22.73 16.87 -8.92
N ALA A 95 -22.66 17.84 -9.85
CA ALA A 95 -22.84 17.63 -11.27
C ALA A 95 -21.81 16.66 -11.91
N GLY A 96 -20.60 16.54 -11.35
CA GLY A 96 -19.57 15.61 -11.82
C GLY A 96 -19.67 14.19 -11.26
N ARG A 97 -20.45 13.99 -10.19
CA ARG A 97 -20.53 12.70 -9.47
C ARG A 97 -21.06 11.53 -10.31
N PRO A 98 -22.12 11.67 -11.14
CA PRO A 98 -22.62 10.55 -11.93
C PRO A 98 -21.56 9.97 -12.88
N LYS A 99 -20.85 10.85 -13.61
CA LYS A 99 -19.79 10.44 -14.55
C LYS A 99 -18.59 9.79 -13.84
N MET A 100 -18.21 10.30 -12.66
CA MET A 100 -17.14 9.70 -11.85
C MET A 100 -17.53 8.31 -11.31
N LEU A 101 -18.79 8.13 -10.87
CA LEU A 101 -19.29 6.85 -10.41
C LEU A 101 -19.41 5.84 -11.56
N GLU A 102 -19.84 6.28 -12.74
CA GLU A 102 -19.89 5.45 -13.96
C GLU A 102 -18.48 4.94 -14.33
N GLY A 103 -17.49 5.82 -14.41
CA GLY A 103 -16.08 5.45 -14.68
C GLY A 103 -15.53 4.45 -13.65
N TYR A 104 -15.80 4.69 -12.36
CA TYR A 104 -15.43 3.76 -11.29
C TYR A 104 -16.05 2.37 -11.51
N ARG A 105 -17.36 2.29 -11.77
CA ARG A 105 -18.06 1.03 -12.03
C ARG A 105 -17.53 0.34 -13.30
N ALA A 106 -17.13 1.09 -14.32
CA ALA A 106 -16.51 0.54 -15.53
C ALA A 106 -15.14 -0.09 -15.24
N LYS A 107 -14.22 0.63 -14.57
CA LYS A 107 -12.90 0.11 -14.18
C LYS A 107 -12.98 -1.11 -13.25
N MET A 108 -14.02 -1.18 -12.40
CA MET A 108 -14.28 -2.37 -11.57
C MET A 108 -14.82 -3.56 -12.37
N LYS A 109 -15.60 -3.35 -13.43
CA LYS A 109 -16.01 -4.42 -14.36
C LYS A 109 -14.82 -4.96 -15.17
N GLU A 110 -13.94 -4.06 -15.61
CA GLU A 110 -12.68 -4.42 -16.30
C GLU A 110 -11.80 -5.31 -15.40
N LEU A 111 -11.59 -4.92 -14.14
CA LEU A 111 -10.86 -5.74 -13.17
C LEU A 111 -11.55 -7.10 -12.92
N LEU A 112 -12.89 -7.16 -12.87
CA LEU A 112 -13.62 -8.43 -12.75
C LEU A 112 -13.46 -9.33 -13.99
N ALA A 113 -13.35 -8.76 -15.19
CA ALA A 113 -13.09 -9.52 -16.41
C ALA A 113 -11.69 -10.17 -16.36
N THR A 114 -10.64 -9.41 -16.00
CA THR A 114 -9.28 -9.96 -15.82
C THR A 114 -9.22 -11.02 -14.72
N ILE A 115 -10.01 -10.89 -13.64
CA ILE A 115 -10.16 -11.93 -12.61
C ILE A 115 -10.88 -13.18 -13.16
N GLY A 116 -11.76 -13.03 -14.16
CA GLY A 116 -12.37 -14.14 -14.89
C GLY A 116 -11.37 -14.89 -15.77
N GLU A 117 -10.60 -14.15 -16.57
CA GLU A 117 -9.51 -14.68 -17.40
C GLU A 117 -8.46 -15.40 -16.56
N LEU A 118 -8.07 -14.83 -15.42
CA LEU A 118 -7.12 -15.45 -14.50
C LEU A 118 -7.64 -16.77 -13.91
N GLU A 119 -8.92 -16.85 -13.57
CA GLU A 119 -9.54 -18.09 -13.10
C GLU A 119 -9.51 -19.16 -14.21
N ALA A 120 -9.80 -18.78 -15.46
CA ALA A 120 -9.76 -19.68 -16.61
C ALA A 120 -8.33 -20.18 -16.89
N ALA A 121 -7.33 -19.29 -16.89
CA ALA A 121 -5.93 -19.65 -17.09
C ALA A 121 -5.42 -20.62 -15.99
N LEU A 122 -5.75 -20.36 -14.72
CA LEU A 122 -5.39 -21.27 -13.62
C LEU A 122 -6.10 -22.63 -13.71
N LYS A 123 -7.36 -22.67 -14.15
CA LYS A 123 -8.11 -23.92 -14.41
C LYS A 123 -7.54 -24.71 -15.59
N ALA A 124 -7.00 -24.03 -16.60
CA ALA A 124 -6.34 -24.64 -17.75
C ALA A 124 -4.87 -25.04 -17.49
N GLY A 125 -4.29 -24.68 -16.33
CA GLY A 125 -2.87 -24.88 -16.05
C GLY A 125 -1.93 -23.94 -16.82
N HIS A 126 -2.46 -22.86 -17.40
CA HIS A 126 -1.70 -21.84 -18.14
C HIS A 126 -1.00 -20.87 -17.17
N ASN A 127 -0.13 -21.38 -16.32
CA ASN A 127 0.46 -20.61 -15.22
C ASN A 127 1.33 -19.41 -15.67
N GLY A 128 1.92 -19.45 -16.87
CA GLY A 128 2.59 -18.28 -17.47
C GLY A 128 1.61 -17.16 -17.85
N GLU A 129 0.44 -17.51 -18.38
CA GLU A 129 -0.65 -16.57 -18.67
C GLU A 129 -1.24 -16.01 -17.37
N ALA A 130 -1.47 -16.87 -16.37
CA ALA A 130 -1.93 -16.46 -15.05
C ALA A 130 -0.99 -15.46 -14.37
N ALA A 131 0.33 -15.64 -14.48
CA ALA A 131 1.30 -14.68 -13.97
C ALA A 131 1.21 -13.31 -14.67
N ASN A 132 0.99 -13.28 -15.99
CA ASN A 132 0.80 -12.03 -16.74
C ASN A 132 -0.51 -11.32 -16.35
N LEU A 133 -1.61 -12.06 -16.21
CA LEU A 133 -2.91 -11.53 -15.79
C LEU A 133 -2.87 -10.95 -14.37
N VAL A 134 -2.08 -11.54 -13.46
CA VAL A 134 -1.80 -10.97 -12.13
C VAL A 134 -1.08 -9.62 -12.21
N GLU A 135 -0.13 -9.42 -13.13
CA GLU A 135 0.47 -8.10 -13.34
C GLU A 135 -0.53 -7.09 -13.93
N ALA A 136 -1.39 -7.53 -14.86
CA ALA A 136 -2.46 -6.70 -15.42
C ALA A 136 -3.45 -6.22 -14.33
N MET A 137 -3.86 -7.09 -13.41
CA MET A 137 -4.69 -6.70 -12.26
C MET A 137 -4.06 -5.57 -11.42
N LYS A 138 -2.74 -5.60 -11.22
CA LYS A 138 -2.02 -4.53 -10.49
C LYS A 138 -1.93 -3.23 -11.29
N ALA A 139 -1.81 -3.30 -12.62
CA ALA A 139 -1.86 -2.12 -13.48
C ALA A 139 -3.25 -1.45 -13.38
N LEU A 140 -4.33 -2.23 -13.54
CA LEU A 140 -5.71 -1.77 -13.39
C LEU A 140 -6.00 -1.20 -11.99
N GLN A 141 -5.51 -1.85 -10.92
CA GLN A 141 -5.64 -1.32 -9.57
C GLN A 141 -4.92 0.02 -9.40
N LYS A 142 -3.70 0.16 -9.94
CA LYS A 142 -2.92 1.41 -9.86
C LYS A 142 -3.60 2.55 -10.62
N GLU A 143 -4.14 2.27 -11.80
CA GLU A 143 -4.91 3.23 -12.61
C GLU A 143 -6.20 3.64 -11.88
N GLY A 144 -7.02 2.68 -11.45
CA GLY A 144 -8.23 2.94 -10.70
C GLY A 144 -8.00 3.68 -9.38
N HIS A 145 -6.89 3.40 -8.68
CA HIS A 145 -6.49 4.19 -7.51
C HIS A 145 -6.12 5.63 -7.88
N LYS A 146 -5.42 5.86 -9.00
CA LYS A 146 -5.07 7.21 -9.46
C LYS A 146 -6.31 8.05 -9.78
N GLU A 147 -7.35 7.45 -10.34
CA GLU A 147 -8.57 8.14 -10.76
C GLU A 147 -9.61 8.28 -9.63
N TYR A 148 -9.85 7.20 -8.88
CA TYR A 148 -10.99 7.09 -7.96
C TYR A 148 -10.60 7.12 -6.46
N LYS A 149 -9.31 7.06 -6.11
CA LYS A 149 -8.84 7.23 -4.71
C LYS A 149 -8.44 8.68 -4.45
N SER A 150 -8.88 9.20 -3.31
CA SER A 150 -8.39 10.40 -2.59
C SER A 150 -8.93 10.25 -1.14
N LYS A 151 -8.69 11.10 -0.14
CA LYS A 151 -7.99 12.40 -0.07
C LYS A 151 -6.48 12.27 -0.09
N SER A 152 -5.82 13.07 -0.94
CA SER A 152 -4.36 13.27 -1.03
C SER A 152 -3.44 12.05 -0.72
N ILE A 153 -3.85 10.88 -1.23
CA ILE A 153 -3.09 9.63 -1.45
C ILE A 153 -1.94 9.34 -0.47
N ASP A 154 -2.30 8.71 0.65
CA ASP A 154 -1.51 7.70 1.38
C ASP A 154 -1.50 6.34 0.65
#